data_AF-A0A2W2IWV5-F1
#
_entry.id   AF-A0A2W2IWV5-F1
#
_cell.length_a   1.000
_cell.length_b   1.000
_cell.length_c   1.000
_cell.angle_alpha   90.00
_cell.angle_beta   90.00
_cell.angle_gamma   90.00
#
_symmetry.space_group_name_H-M   'P 1'
#
loop_
_entity.id
_entity.type
_entity.pdbx_description
1 polymer ?
#
loop_
_entity_poly.entity_id
_entity_poly.type
_entity_poly.pdbx_seq_one_letter_code
_entity_poly.pdbx_strand_id
1 'polypeptide(L)'
;AVHDTASALLNFDGISYAKGASALRQLVAWLGEKDFLAGINTHFERHRFANATLADFIDSLASATDRDVHAWADAWLRTTGVDTLTATVDARPGEWTLALDRDGSRPHRVTVGVYDRDLADGRTLVVRERYETDVPGDGAAPP
;
A
#
# COMPACT_ATOMS: atom_id res chain seq x y z
N ALA A 1 15.41 23.80 -5.56
CA ALA A 1 16.81 23.79 -5.10
C ALA A 1 16.84 24.29 -3.67
N VAL A 2 17.54 23.60 -2.76
CA VAL A 2 17.72 24.05 -1.37
C VAL A 2 18.88 25.04 -1.30
N HIS A 3 18.76 26.07 -0.47
CA HIS A 3 19.64 27.22 -0.48
C HIS A 3 21.00 26.97 0.23
N ASP A 4 21.05 25.96 1.10
CA ASP A 4 22.24 25.52 1.84
C ASP A 4 22.09 24.07 2.35
N THR A 5 23.18 23.49 2.86
CA THR A 5 23.22 22.10 3.36
C THR A 5 22.42 21.87 4.64
N ALA A 6 22.26 22.88 5.50
CA ALA A 6 21.46 22.76 6.72
C ALA A 6 19.96 22.75 6.40
N SER A 7 19.53 23.52 5.39
CA SER A 7 18.19 23.47 4.84
C SER A 7 17.86 22.12 4.19
N ALA A 8 18.85 21.39 3.66
CA ALA A 8 18.65 20.02 3.19
C ALA A 8 18.38 19.04 4.35
N LEU A 9 18.96 19.26 5.54
CA LEU A 9 18.73 18.45 6.74
C LEU A 9 17.31 18.59 7.31
N LEU A 10 16.65 19.72 7.07
CA LEU A 10 15.23 19.90 7.42
C LEU A 10 14.30 19.01 6.58
N ASN A 11 14.73 18.55 5.40
CA ASN A 11 13.99 17.55 4.61
C ASN A 11 14.18 16.12 5.13
N PHE A 12 15.11 15.90 6.06
CA PHE A 12 15.43 14.59 6.66
C PHE A 12 14.95 14.53 8.11
N ASP A 13 13.67 14.84 8.34
CA ASP A 13 13.05 14.66 9.65
C ASP A 13 12.52 13.23 9.84
N GLY A 14 12.35 12.82 11.11
CA GLY A 14 11.85 11.49 11.44
C GLY A 14 10.45 11.20 10.89
N ILE A 15 9.66 12.26 10.64
CA ILE A 15 8.33 12.17 10.04
C ILE A 15 8.43 11.75 8.56
N SER A 16 9.36 12.33 7.80
CA SER A 16 9.58 12.01 6.39
C SER A 16 10.03 10.57 6.20
N TYR A 17 10.93 10.07 7.06
CA TYR A 17 11.34 8.66 7.03
C TYR A 17 10.22 7.71 7.45
N ALA A 18 9.48 8.04 8.51
CA ALA A 18 8.36 7.20 8.95
C ALA A 18 7.24 7.14 7.90
N LYS A 19 6.89 8.28 7.28
CA LYS A 19 5.93 8.35 6.19
C LYS A 19 6.42 7.61 4.95
N GLY A 20 7.68 7.79 4.56
CA GLY A 20 8.31 7.08 3.45
C GLY A 20 8.29 5.56 3.66
N ALA A 21 8.67 5.09 4.84
CA ALA A 21 8.60 3.67 5.19
C ALA A 21 7.16 3.13 5.17
N SER A 22 6.18 3.94 5.60
CA SER A 22 4.76 3.56 5.53
C SER A 22 4.26 3.47 4.08
N ALA A 23 4.63 4.43 3.23
CA ALA A 23 4.29 4.40 1.81
C ALA A 23 4.92 3.20 1.10
N LEU A 24 6.17 2.84 1.43
CA LEU A 24 6.83 1.66 0.88
C LEU A 24 6.14 0.35 1.32
N ARG A 25 5.80 0.22 2.61
CA ARG A 25 5.02 -0.95 3.10
C ARG A 25 3.69 -1.06 2.37
N GLN A 26 3.02 0.07 2.17
CA GLN A 26 1.75 0.10 1.45
C GLN A 26 1.91 -0.25 -0.03
N LEU A 27 2.99 0.19 -0.68
CA LEU A 27 3.28 -0.19 -2.06
C LEU A 27 3.49 -1.71 -2.19
N VAL A 28 4.24 -2.32 -1.27
CA VAL A 28 4.43 -3.78 -1.24
C VAL A 28 3.09 -4.49 -1.04
N ALA A 29 2.26 -4.00 -0.11
CA ALA A 29 0.94 -4.58 0.14
C ALA A 29 -0.01 -4.45 -1.07
N TRP A 30 0.02 -3.31 -1.77
CA TRP A 30 -0.84 -3.03 -2.92
C TRP A 30 -0.41 -3.78 -4.19
N LEU A 31 0.90 -3.77 -4.48
CA LEU A 31 1.49 -4.43 -5.65
C LEU A 31 1.54 -5.95 -5.48
N GLY A 32 1.78 -6.42 -4.25
CA GLY A 32 2.11 -7.81 -3.94
C GLY A 32 3.62 -8.05 -3.95
N GLU A 33 4.07 -8.91 -3.03
CA GLU A 33 5.50 -9.14 -2.78
C GLU A 33 6.26 -9.64 -4.03
N LYS A 34 5.65 -10.56 -4.79
CA LYS A 34 6.27 -11.15 -5.98
C LYS A 34 6.59 -10.09 -7.04
N ASP A 35 5.60 -9.27 -7.39
CA ASP A 35 5.73 -8.25 -8.44
C ASP A 35 6.64 -7.10 -7.96
N PHE A 36 6.54 -6.74 -6.68
CA PHE A 36 7.46 -5.78 -6.07
C PHE A 36 8.92 -6.24 -6.16
N LEU A 37 9.23 -7.47 -5.74
CA LEU A 37 10.60 -8.00 -5.79
C LEU A 37 11.11 -8.11 -7.24
N ALA A 38 10.26 -8.50 -8.19
CA ALA A 38 10.62 -8.52 -9.61
C ALA A 38 10.97 -7.11 -10.14
N GLY A 39 10.19 -6.10 -9.77
CA GLY A 39 10.46 -4.71 -10.12
C GLY A 39 11.73 -4.15 -9.45
N ILE A 40 11.99 -4.49 -8.19
CA ILE A 40 13.22 -4.12 -7.47
C ILE A 40 14.45 -4.74 -8.14
N ASN A 41 14.41 -6.02 -8.51
CA ASN A 41 15.51 -6.68 -9.20
C ASN A 41 15.79 -5.99 -10.55
N THR A 42 14.73 -5.67 -11.29
CA THR A 42 14.83 -4.91 -12.55
C THR A 42 15.47 -3.55 -12.34
N HIS A 43 15.08 -2.82 -11.28
CA HIS A 43 15.65 -1.52 -10.96
C HIS A 43 17.16 -1.61 -10.67
N PHE A 44 17.58 -2.56 -9.83
CA PHE A 44 18.98 -2.75 -9.51
C PHE A 44 19.83 -3.17 -10.71
N GLU A 45 19.28 -3.96 -11.63
CA GLU A 45 19.96 -4.35 -12.85
C GLU A 45 20.14 -3.15 -13.79
N ARG A 46 19.07 -2.38 -14.05
CA ARG A 46 19.10 -1.22 -14.95
C ARG A 46 20.02 -0.10 -14.48
N HIS A 47 20.05 0.17 -13.17
CA HIS A 47 20.78 1.29 -12.58
C HIS A 47 22.03 0.85 -11.82
N ARG A 48 22.55 -0.34 -12.11
CA ARG A 48 23.75 -0.87 -11.47
C ARG A 48 24.93 0.09 -11.64
N PHE A 49 25.55 0.48 -10.54
CA PHE A 49 26.68 1.43 -10.50
C PHE A 49 26.38 2.84 -11.03
N ALA A 50 25.10 3.20 -11.16
CA ALA A 50 24.63 4.50 -11.60
C ALA A 50 23.75 5.16 -10.54
N ASN A 51 23.34 6.40 -10.81
CA ASN A 51 22.31 7.08 -10.03
C ASN A 51 20.95 6.81 -10.66
N ALA A 52 19.91 6.79 -9.82
CA ALA A 52 18.53 6.64 -10.25
C ALA A 52 17.63 7.69 -9.59
N THR A 53 16.52 7.99 -10.24
CA THR A 53 15.47 8.89 -9.76
C THR A 53 14.26 8.10 -9.27
N LEU A 54 13.30 8.80 -8.66
CA LEU A 54 12.01 8.20 -8.33
C LEU A 54 11.28 7.69 -9.58
N ALA A 55 11.37 8.41 -10.71
CA ALA A 55 10.73 7.98 -11.96
C ALA A 55 11.30 6.64 -12.44
N ASP A 56 12.63 6.49 -12.43
CA ASP A 56 13.31 5.23 -12.79
C ASP A 56 12.88 4.05 -11.90
N PHE A 57 12.66 4.33 -10.61
CA PHE A 57 12.16 3.35 -9.66
C PHE A 57 10.72 2.91 -9.99
N ILE A 58 9.82 3.87 -10.18
CA ILE A 58 8.41 3.60 -10.52
C ILE A 58 8.30 2.88 -11.87
N ASP A 59 9.10 3.25 -12.88
CA ASP A 59 9.13 2.59 -14.19
C ASP A 59 9.59 1.13 -14.10
N SER A 60 10.54 0.85 -13.20
CA SER A 60 11.00 -0.52 -12.96
C SER A 60 9.93 -1.37 -12.29
N LEU A 61 9.21 -0.83 -11.32
CA LEU A 61 8.07 -1.51 -10.67
C LEU A 61 6.90 -1.72 -11.64
N ALA A 62 6.54 -0.71 -12.43
CA ALA A 62 5.48 -0.78 -13.43
C ALA A 62 5.74 -1.87 -14.48
N SER A 63 7.00 -2.16 -14.80
CA SER A 63 7.32 -3.24 -15.74
C SER A 63 7.06 -4.66 -15.23
N ALA A 64 6.75 -4.84 -13.95
CA ALA A 64 6.52 -6.13 -13.31
C ALA A 64 5.03 -6.43 -13.02
N THR A 65 4.11 -5.53 -13.37
CA THR A 65 2.68 -5.64 -13.04
C THR A 65 1.80 -5.00 -14.13
N ASP A 66 0.52 -5.37 -14.17
CA ASP A 66 -0.49 -4.68 -14.99
C ASP A 66 -1.16 -3.52 -14.25
N ARG A 67 -0.82 -3.29 -12.96
CA ARG A 67 -1.36 -2.18 -12.18
C ARG A 67 -0.70 -0.84 -12.58
N ASP A 68 -1.46 0.24 -12.53
CA ASP A 68 -0.95 1.59 -12.80
C ASP A 68 -0.15 2.14 -11.61
N VAL A 69 1.13 1.78 -11.55
CA VAL A 69 2.05 2.20 -10.47
C VAL A 69 2.33 3.71 -10.51
N HIS A 70 2.24 4.34 -11.67
CA HIS A 70 2.43 5.78 -11.82
C HIS A 70 1.28 6.56 -11.19
N ALA A 71 0.04 6.18 -11.45
CA ALA A 71 -1.13 6.74 -10.79
C ALA A 71 -1.09 6.50 -9.27
N TRP A 72 -0.66 5.31 -8.84
CA TRP A 72 -0.44 5.03 -7.42
C TRP A 72 0.60 6.00 -6.81
N ALA A 73 1.73 6.20 -7.47
CA ALA A 73 2.81 7.05 -6.98
C ALA A 73 2.38 8.51 -6.88
N ASP A 74 1.59 9.00 -7.83
CA ASP A 74 1.00 10.34 -7.78
C ASP A 74 0.06 10.47 -6.56
N ALA A 75 -0.90 9.54 -6.42
CA ALA A 75 -1.84 9.54 -5.30
C ALA A 75 -1.14 9.42 -3.94
N TRP A 76 -0.12 8.58 -3.80
CA TRP A 76 0.53 8.33 -2.50
C TRP A 76 1.64 9.31 -2.14
N LEU A 77 2.40 9.81 -3.12
CA LEU A 77 3.61 10.60 -2.88
C LEU A 77 3.41 12.09 -3.16
N ARG A 78 2.43 12.48 -3.98
CA ARG A 78 2.20 13.88 -4.39
C ARG A 78 1.00 14.54 -3.71
N THR A 79 0.19 13.79 -2.96
CA THR A 79 -0.94 14.33 -2.19
C THR A 79 -0.63 14.42 -0.69
N THR A 80 -1.33 15.32 0.00
CA THR A 80 -1.23 15.52 1.46
C THR A 80 -2.41 14.89 2.18
N GLY A 81 -2.42 14.91 3.52
CA GLY A 81 -3.50 14.33 4.32
C GLY A 81 -3.39 12.82 4.53
N VAL A 82 -4.35 12.25 5.26
CA VAL A 82 -4.46 10.84 5.60
C VAL A 82 -5.75 10.27 5.03
N ASP A 83 -5.75 8.98 4.67
CA ASP A 83 -6.96 8.26 4.32
C ASP A 83 -7.45 7.48 5.56
N THR A 84 -8.76 7.52 5.81
CA THR A 84 -9.41 6.76 6.87
C THR A 84 -10.25 5.65 6.26
N LEU A 85 -9.98 4.40 6.64
CA LEU A 85 -10.79 3.24 6.25
C LEU A 85 -11.74 2.86 7.38
N THR A 86 -13.04 2.81 7.09
CA THR A 86 -14.08 2.44 8.04
C THR A 86 -14.71 1.11 7.65
N ALA A 87 -14.57 0.10 8.52
CA ALA A 87 -15.16 -1.21 8.35
C ALA A 87 -16.52 -1.29 9.06
N THR A 88 -17.57 -1.67 8.33
CA THR A 88 -18.90 -1.94 8.87
C THR A 88 -19.31 -3.37 8.55
N VAL A 89 -19.67 -4.14 9.57
CA VAL A 89 -20.09 -5.54 9.42
C VAL A 89 -21.58 -5.66 9.73
N ASP A 90 -22.36 -6.20 8.79
CA ASP A 90 -23.71 -6.72 9.04
C ASP A 90 -23.62 -8.24 9.11
N ALA A 91 -24.16 -8.85 10.16
CA ALA A 91 -24.08 -10.29 10.38
C ALA A 91 -25.45 -10.87 10.72
N ARG A 92 -25.80 -11.96 10.06
CA ARG A 92 -27.01 -12.76 10.25
C ARG A 92 -26.60 -14.22 10.49
N PRO A 93 -27.49 -15.07 11.03
CA PRO A 93 -27.17 -16.49 11.17
C PRO A 93 -26.76 -17.12 9.83
N GLY A 94 -25.51 -17.55 9.72
CA GLY A 94 -24.95 -18.18 8.53
C GLY A 94 -24.42 -17.23 7.44
N GLU A 95 -24.55 -15.92 7.59
CA GLU A 95 -24.15 -14.94 6.58
C GLU A 95 -23.59 -13.67 7.21
N TRP A 96 -22.56 -13.09 6.61
CA TRP A 96 -22.02 -11.80 7.02
C TRP A 96 -21.57 -11.01 5.81
N THR A 97 -21.68 -9.69 5.90
CA THR A 97 -21.26 -8.74 4.88
C THR A 97 -20.34 -7.71 5.52
N LEU A 98 -19.20 -7.45 4.90
CA LEU A 98 -18.29 -6.37 5.28
C LEU A 98 -18.34 -5.28 4.21
N ALA A 99 -18.67 -4.07 4.63
CA ALA A 99 -18.50 -2.86 3.84
C ALA A 99 -17.24 -2.12 4.32
N LEU A 100 -16.42 -1.68 3.37
CA LEU A 100 -15.24 -0.84 3.62
C LEU A 100 -15.48 0.51 2.95
N ASP A 101 -15.59 1.55 3.77
CA ASP A 101 -15.68 2.93 3.32
C ASP A 101 -14.32 3.62 3.43
N ARG A 102 -14.03 4.54 2.51
CA ARG A 102 -12.77 5.29 2.45
C ARG A 102 -13.04 6.77 2.40
N ASP A 103 -12.60 7.48 3.43
CA ASP A 103 -12.47 8.93 3.42
C ASP A 103 -11.02 9.32 3.08
N GLY A 104 -10.80 9.83 1.87
CA GLY A 104 -9.49 10.16 1.32
C GLY A 104 -9.47 10.08 -0.21
N SER A 105 -8.30 10.01 -0.85
CA SER A 105 -8.19 9.86 -2.34
C SER A 105 -7.34 8.69 -2.85
N ARG A 106 -6.64 7.97 -1.96
CA ARG A 106 -5.60 7.01 -2.35
C ARG A 106 -6.16 5.60 -2.56
N PRO A 107 -5.61 4.83 -3.52
CA PRO A 107 -5.92 3.42 -3.64
C PRO A 107 -5.29 2.61 -2.50
N HIS A 108 -6.01 1.64 -1.97
CA HIS A 108 -5.51 0.68 -0.99
C HIS A 108 -5.76 -0.76 -1.45
N ARG A 109 -4.95 -1.68 -0.93
CA ARG A 109 -5.28 -3.10 -0.91
C ARG A 109 -5.30 -3.56 0.53
N VAL A 110 -6.32 -4.30 0.91
CA VAL A 110 -6.51 -4.76 2.29
C VAL A 110 -6.74 -6.25 2.33
N THR A 111 -6.20 -6.88 3.37
CA THR A 111 -6.47 -8.28 3.69
C THR A 111 -7.43 -8.35 4.87
N VAL A 112 -8.59 -8.96 4.65
CA VAL A 112 -9.61 -9.22 5.65
C VAL A 112 -9.45 -10.66 6.13
N GLY A 113 -9.06 -10.84 7.39
CA GLY A 113 -9.01 -12.16 8.03
C GLY A 113 -10.29 -12.45 8.79
N VAL A 114 -10.89 -13.60 8.54
CA VAL A 114 -11.99 -14.13 9.34
C VAL A 114 -11.43 -15.17 10.28
N TYR A 115 -11.76 -15.06 11.56
CA TYR A 115 -11.23 -15.91 12.62
C TYR A 115 -12.37 -16.54 13.42
N ASP A 116 -12.22 -17.82 13.71
CA ASP A 116 -13.05 -18.53 14.67
C ASP A 116 -12.32 -18.62 16.01
N ARG A 117 -13.06 -18.86 17.09
CA ARG A 117 -12.47 -19.21 18.39
C ARG A 117 -12.18 -20.69 18.42
N ASP A 118 -10.99 -21.06 18.87
CA ASP A 118 -10.62 -22.44 19.12
C ASP A 118 -11.59 -23.05 20.13
N LEU A 119 -12.16 -24.20 19.80
CA LEU A 119 -13.11 -24.91 20.66
C LEU A 119 -12.43 -25.57 21.86
N ALA A 120 -11.11 -25.78 21.82
CA ALA A 120 -10.35 -26.41 22.91
C ALA A 120 -10.19 -25.47 24.13
N ASP A 121 -9.93 -24.18 23.90
CA ASP A 121 -9.69 -23.20 24.97
C ASP A 121 -10.64 -21.99 24.95
N GLY A 122 -11.43 -21.81 23.88
CA GLY A 122 -12.38 -20.71 23.70
C GLY A 122 -11.74 -19.33 23.54
N ARG A 123 -10.41 -19.22 23.50
CA ARG A 123 -9.66 -17.96 23.56
C ARG A 123 -8.74 -17.76 22.36
N THR A 124 -8.13 -18.83 21.86
CA THR A 124 -7.26 -18.76 20.71
C THR A 124 -8.08 -18.43 19.46
N LEU A 125 -7.63 -17.48 18.66
CA LEU A 125 -8.22 -17.19 17.35
C LEU A 125 -7.52 -18.03 16.30
N VAL A 126 -8.29 -18.83 15.57
CA VAL A 126 -7.80 -19.62 14.44
C VAL A 126 -8.31 -18.97 13.17
N VAL A 127 -7.42 -18.77 12.19
CA VAL A 127 -7.84 -18.19 10.92
C VAL A 127 -8.73 -19.19 10.19
N ARG A 128 -9.92 -18.74 9.81
CA ARG A 128 -10.86 -19.50 8.99
C ARG A 128 -10.62 -19.20 7.53
N GLU A 129 -10.65 -17.91 7.18
CA GLU A 129 -10.59 -17.42 5.80
C GLU A 129 -9.79 -16.13 5.74
N ARG A 130 -9.22 -15.86 4.56
CA ARG A 130 -8.62 -14.56 4.22
C ARG A 130 -9.15 -14.11 2.88
N TYR A 131 -9.60 -12.86 2.83
CA TYR A 131 -10.00 -12.18 1.61
C TYR A 131 -9.02 -11.06 1.34
N GLU A 132 -8.60 -10.92 0.10
CA GLU A 132 -7.87 -9.74 -0.35
C GLU A 132 -8.81 -8.92 -1.23
N THR A 133 -8.88 -7.61 -0.98
CA THR A 133 -9.71 -6.72 -1.77
C THR A 133 -9.02 -5.39 -1.99
N ASP A 134 -9.26 -4.82 -3.16
CA ASP A 134 -8.82 -3.48 -3.52
C ASP A 134 -9.88 -2.45 -3.12
N VAL A 135 -9.43 -1.36 -2.52
CA VAL A 135 -10.23 -0.17 -2.28
C VAL A 135 -9.77 0.87 -3.31
N PRO A 136 -10.59 1.18 -4.33
CA PRO A 136 -10.20 2.08 -5.40
C PRO A 136 -9.94 3.50 -4.86
N GLY A 137 -8.93 4.15 -5.45
CA GLY A 137 -8.71 5.59 -5.29
C GLY A 137 -9.72 6.38 -6.13
N ASP A 138 -9.67 7.70 -6.03
CA ASP A 138 -10.54 8.57 -6.82
C ASP A 138 -10.24 8.40 -8.32
N GLY A 139 -11.30 8.30 -9.14
CA GLY A 139 -11.16 8.16 -10.60
C GLY A 139 -10.86 6.75 -11.13
N ALA A 140 -10.72 5.75 -10.26
CA ALA A 140 -10.71 4.35 -10.69
C ALA A 140 -12.16 3.91 -10.98
N ALA A 141 -12.42 3.36 -12.17
CA ALA A 141 -13.71 2.74 -12.47
C ALA A 141 -13.95 1.58 -11.49
N PRO A 142 -15.18 1.40 -10.96
CA PRO A 142 -15.48 0.24 -10.13
C PRO A 142 -15.25 -1.05 -10.94
N PRO A 143 -14.85 -2.15 -10.26
CA PRO A 143 -14.70 -3.46 -10.89
C PRO A 143 -16.01 -3.98 -11.49
#